data_AF-A0A968PXW1-F1
#
_entry.id   AF-A0A968PXW1-F1
#
_cell.length_a   1.000
_cell.length_b   1.000
_cell.length_c   1.000
_cell.angle_alpha   90.00
_cell.angle_beta   90.00
_cell.angle_gamma   90.00
#
_symmetry.space_group_name_H-M   'P 1'
#
loop_
_entity.id
_entity.type
_entity.pdbx_description
1 polymer ?
#
loop_
_entity_poly.entity_id
_entity_poly.type
_entity_poly.pdbx_seq_one_letter_code
_entity_poly.pdbx_strand_id
1 'polypeptide(L)'
;MEGLGLALARRFSQLQGGELTFWPGFSHGPHITLLLPPAVPALEPGVEPGPTTALVLLACDRPPLIEQIHRGLQGSRYRLILARSTPDLMALWQRLSPSYVLLHPDSLPESLGAIPAPLLAAGSLTQILCLEDEPTAAPEGAIVRVGIDHISSQILKILDQLWPFSAISSAQAALGEMTLLLLHLPNNRATDRATDGAASAPSTTLSPVLRAWLQHYRCRLLQVDDLEQAKVLSRVWQPSAIILEGGLTPTFLQTLAQWPTLIKQRLIALGSPPEVEAVAAELGIVICPQVLQAPPHLGAMALIQAVRAEPPGAF
;
A
#
# COMPACT_ATOMS: atom_id res chain seq x y z
N MET A 1 -10.91 -6.60 32.77
CA MET A 1 -11.39 -7.78 32.02
C MET A 1 -10.58 -7.92 30.72
N GLU A 2 -9.31 -8.32 30.80
CA GLU A 2 -8.59 -8.88 29.64
C GLU A 2 -8.73 -10.40 29.75
N GLY A 3 -9.92 -10.91 29.43
CA GLY A 3 -10.24 -12.33 29.59
C GLY A 3 -9.66 -13.19 28.47
N LEU A 4 -9.35 -14.44 28.79
CA LEU A 4 -8.94 -15.49 27.84
C LEU A 4 -9.84 -15.52 26.58
N GLY A 5 -11.14 -15.25 26.74
CA GLY A 5 -12.10 -15.18 25.65
C GLY A 5 -11.80 -14.10 24.60
N LEU A 6 -11.34 -12.91 24.99
CA LEU A 6 -11.01 -11.84 24.03
C LEU A 6 -9.70 -12.13 23.30
N ALA A 7 -8.74 -12.75 23.99
CA ALA A 7 -7.49 -13.19 23.39
C ALA A 7 -7.72 -14.31 22.35
N LEU A 8 -8.60 -15.27 22.66
CA LEU A 8 -9.01 -16.31 21.73
C LEU A 8 -9.80 -15.72 20.56
N ALA A 9 -10.79 -14.86 20.81
CA ALA A 9 -11.57 -14.21 19.76
C ALA A 9 -10.68 -13.40 18.80
N ARG A 10 -9.67 -12.68 19.33
CA ARG A 10 -8.67 -11.99 18.51
C ARG A 10 -7.87 -12.96 17.66
N ARG A 11 -7.36 -14.05 18.25
CA ARG A 11 -6.61 -15.07 17.48
C ARG A 11 -7.46 -15.72 16.40
N PHE A 12 -8.71 -16.06 16.69
CA PHE A 12 -9.64 -16.59 15.69
C PHE A 12 -9.89 -15.61 14.56
N SER A 13 -10.09 -14.33 14.88
CA SER A 13 -10.26 -13.27 13.87
C SER A 13 -9.02 -13.16 12.98
N GLN A 14 -7.82 -13.15 13.59
CA GLN A 14 -6.54 -13.09 12.89
C GLN A 14 -6.30 -14.31 11.99
N LEU A 15 -6.69 -15.51 12.44
CA LEU A 15 -6.61 -16.73 11.62
C LEU A 15 -7.50 -16.66 10.37
N GLN A 16 -8.61 -15.93 10.46
CA GLN A 16 -9.49 -15.70 9.32
C GLN A 16 -9.00 -14.53 8.44
N GLY A 17 -7.91 -13.84 8.77
CA GLY A 17 -7.46 -12.62 8.07
C GLY A 17 -8.17 -11.34 8.49
N GLY A 18 -8.93 -11.39 9.59
CA GLY A 18 -9.57 -10.25 10.24
C GLY A 18 -8.76 -9.68 11.41
N GLU A 19 -9.35 -8.75 12.17
CA GLU A 19 -8.74 -8.15 13.36
C GLU A 19 -9.77 -7.84 14.44
N LEU A 20 -9.40 -7.97 15.71
CA LEU A 20 -10.25 -7.56 16.83
C LEU A 20 -9.52 -6.53 17.70
N THR A 21 -10.00 -5.29 17.64
CA THR A 21 -9.52 -4.20 18.52
C THR A 21 -10.53 -3.92 19.62
N PHE A 22 -10.01 -3.63 20.82
CA PHE A 22 -10.81 -3.35 22.02
C PHE A 22 -10.45 -1.97 22.56
N TRP A 23 -11.43 -1.20 22.98
CA TRP A 23 -11.30 0.17 23.41
C TRP A 23 -11.90 0.32 24.81
N PRO A 24 -11.07 0.35 25.88
CA PRO A 24 -11.58 0.41 27.26
C PRO A 24 -12.05 1.79 27.71
N GLY A 25 -11.76 2.86 26.95
CA GLY A 25 -11.79 4.23 27.45
C GLY A 25 -12.92 5.13 26.92
N PHE A 26 -13.92 4.58 26.23
CA PHE A 26 -15.03 5.40 25.74
C PHE A 26 -15.94 5.81 26.89
N SER A 27 -16.38 7.07 26.87
CA SER A 27 -17.35 7.63 27.81
C SER A 27 -18.69 6.87 27.88
N HIS A 28 -18.96 5.93 26.96
CA HIS A 28 -20.19 5.12 26.90
C HIS A 28 -19.95 3.63 27.15
N GLY A 29 -18.75 3.25 27.62
CA GLY A 29 -18.38 1.86 27.92
C GLY A 29 -17.43 1.25 26.89
N PRO A 30 -16.96 0.01 27.12
CA PRO A 30 -15.96 -0.61 26.27
C PRO A 30 -16.49 -0.91 24.86
N HIS A 31 -15.76 -0.49 23.83
CA HIS A 31 -16.09 -0.75 22.44
C HIS A 31 -15.17 -1.81 21.85
N ILE A 32 -15.73 -2.73 21.05
CA ILE A 32 -14.99 -3.75 20.32
C ILE A 32 -15.24 -3.55 18.83
N THR A 33 -14.18 -3.48 18.05
CA THR A 33 -14.25 -3.47 16.59
C THR A 33 -13.70 -4.80 16.07
N LEU A 34 -14.59 -5.59 15.46
CA LEU A 34 -14.25 -6.82 14.75
C LEU A 34 -14.24 -6.54 13.25
N LEU A 35 -13.07 -6.68 12.65
CA LEU A 35 -12.89 -6.71 11.21
C LEU A 35 -12.85 -8.17 10.78
N LEU A 36 -13.67 -8.48 9.78
CA LEU A 36 -13.63 -9.74 9.07
C LEU A 36 -13.20 -9.43 7.63
N PRO A 37 -12.49 -10.34 6.96
CA PRO A 37 -12.26 -10.19 5.53
C PRO A 37 -13.61 -10.02 4.82
N PRO A 38 -13.66 -9.27 3.72
CA PRO A 38 -14.83 -9.28 2.88
C PRO A 38 -15.12 -10.73 2.51
N ALA A 39 -16.32 -11.22 2.85
CA ALA A 39 -16.78 -12.49 2.33
C ALA A 39 -16.61 -12.43 0.81
N VAL A 40 -15.95 -13.43 0.22
CA VAL A 40 -15.97 -13.61 -1.23
C VAL A 40 -17.43 -13.48 -1.63
N PRO A 41 -17.83 -12.47 -2.43
CA PRO A 41 -19.23 -12.33 -2.77
C PRO A 41 -19.61 -13.67 -3.39
N ALA A 42 -20.55 -14.37 -2.74
CA ALA A 42 -21.23 -15.46 -3.40
C ALA A 42 -21.67 -14.90 -4.76
N LEU A 43 -21.41 -15.67 -5.82
CA LEU A 43 -21.79 -15.37 -7.19
C LEU A 43 -23.32 -15.27 -7.33
N GLU A 44 -23.94 -14.32 -6.64
CA GLU A 44 -25.32 -13.92 -6.83
C GLU A 44 -25.32 -12.76 -7.83
N PRO A 45 -25.71 -13.02 -9.10
CA PRO A 45 -25.75 -11.97 -10.11
C PRO A 45 -26.79 -10.94 -9.71
N GLY A 46 -26.34 -9.72 -9.37
CA GLY A 46 -27.21 -8.57 -9.07
C GLY A 46 -26.98 -7.90 -7.73
N VAL A 47 -26.12 -8.43 -6.85
CA VAL A 47 -25.70 -7.71 -5.64
C VAL A 47 -24.53 -6.79 -6.03
N GLU A 48 -24.84 -5.53 -6.28
CA GLU A 48 -23.84 -4.45 -6.37
C GLU A 48 -22.85 -4.59 -5.21
N PRO A 49 -21.53 -4.61 -5.45
CA PRO A 49 -20.56 -4.68 -4.37
C PRO A 49 -20.86 -3.54 -3.41
N GLY A 50 -21.22 -3.88 -2.16
CA GLY A 50 -21.48 -2.89 -1.12
C GLY A 50 -20.34 -1.86 -1.05
N PRO A 51 -20.64 -0.63 -0.60
CA PRO A 51 -19.68 0.48 -0.66
C PRO A 51 -18.34 0.04 -0.06
N THR A 52 -17.28 0.19 -0.85
CA THR A 52 -15.91 -0.15 -0.46
C THR A 52 -15.57 0.55 0.85
N THR A 53 -15.42 -0.23 1.93
CA THR A 53 -15.05 0.30 3.23
C THR A 53 -13.56 0.60 3.25
N ALA A 54 -13.20 1.85 3.56
CA ALA A 54 -11.79 2.25 3.68
C ALA A 54 -11.33 2.07 5.13
N LEU A 55 -10.21 1.36 5.32
CA LEU A 55 -9.61 1.17 6.64
C LEU A 55 -8.73 2.38 6.99
N VAL A 56 -8.92 2.91 8.19
CA VAL A 56 -8.14 4.01 8.77
C VAL A 56 -7.43 3.48 10.00
N LEU A 57 -6.10 3.44 9.96
CA LEU A 57 -5.26 3.02 11.09
C LEU A 57 -4.80 4.24 11.86
N LEU A 58 -5.11 4.34 13.14
CA LEU A 58 -4.76 5.45 14.02
C LEU A 58 -3.75 5.01 15.07
N ALA A 59 -2.58 5.64 15.08
CA ALA A 59 -1.59 5.54 16.15
C ALA A 59 -1.76 6.75 17.08
N CYS A 60 -2.48 6.56 18.18
CA CYS A 60 -2.74 7.60 19.16
C CYS A 60 -2.93 6.99 20.55
N ASP A 61 -2.41 7.66 21.56
CA ASP A 61 -2.53 7.30 22.98
C ASP A 61 -3.45 8.25 23.78
N ARG A 62 -3.96 9.32 23.15
CA ARG A 62 -4.86 10.31 23.76
C ARG A 62 -6.33 9.88 23.61
N PRO A 63 -7.01 9.44 24.70
CA PRO A 63 -8.42 9.06 24.63
C PRO A 63 -9.37 10.12 24.01
N PRO A 64 -9.26 11.44 24.32
CA PRO A 64 -10.21 12.41 23.77
C PRO A 64 -10.08 12.56 22.25
N LEU A 65 -8.86 12.45 21.71
CA LEU A 65 -8.62 12.53 20.27
C LEU A 65 -9.15 11.28 19.55
N ILE A 66 -8.94 10.10 20.13
CA ILE A 66 -9.49 8.84 19.63
C ILE A 66 -11.02 8.91 19.59
N GLU A 67 -11.66 9.43 20.64
CA GLU A 67 -13.11 9.60 20.67
C GLU A 67 -13.61 10.58 19.62
N GLN A 68 -12.92 11.71 19.43
CA GLN A 68 -13.26 12.72 18.42
C GLN A 68 -13.18 12.15 17.01
N ILE A 69 -12.09 11.45 16.68
CA ILE A 69 -11.91 10.79 15.38
C ILE A 69 -12.96 9.71 15.19
N HIS A 70 -13.15 8.84 16.19
CA HIS A 70 -14.16 7.80 16.10
C HIS A 70 -15.55 8.39 15.86
N ARG A 71 -15.96 9.43 16.61
CA ARG A 71 -17.23 10.14 16.43
C ARG A 71 -17.33 10.79 15.04
N GLY A 72 -16.26 11.39 14.54
CA GLY A 72 -16.20 11.95 13.19
C GLY A 72 -16.37 10.91 12.09
N LEU A 73 -15.91 9.67 12.31
CA LEU A 73 -16.04 8.57 11.36
C LEU A 73 -17.30 7.72 11.56
N GLN A 74 -18.07 7.93 12.63
CA GLN A 74 -19.32 7.21 12.88
C GLN A 74 -20.33 7.43 11.75
N GLY A 75 -20.99 6.35 11.32
CA GLY A 75 -21.96 6.40 10.21
C GLY A 75 -21.33 6.59 8.82
N SER A 76 -20.00 6.74 8.72
CA SER A 76 -19.29 6.84 7.44
C SER A 76 -18.88 5.46 6.89
N ARG A 77 -18.20 5.48 5.74
CA ARG A 77 -17.61 4.29 5.07
C ARG A 77 -16.24 3.92 5.63
N TYR A 78 -15.65 4.82 6.41
CA TYR A 78 -14.36 4.63 7.02
C TYR A 78 -14.48 3.75 8.26
N ARG A 79 -13.52 2.85 8.47
CA ARG A 79 -13.46 1.95 9.62
C ARG A 79 -12.16 2.19 10.35
N LEU A 80 -12.27 2.59 11.61
CA LEU A 80 -11.13 2.95 12.45
C LEU A 80 -10.52 1.71 13.12
N ILE A 81 -9.20 1.61 13.07
CA ILE A 81 -8.37 0.62 13.76
C ILE A 81 -7.35 1.38 14.59
N LEU A 82 -7.14 0.94 15.83
CA LEU A 82 -6.15 1.57 16.71
C LEU A 82 -4.89 0.71 16.79
N ALA A 83 -3.75 1.34 16.57
CA ALA A 83 -2.45 0.79 16.93
C ALA A 83 -2.05 1.32 18.30
N ARG A 84 -1.76 0.42 19.24
CA ARG A 84 -1.41 0.79 20.62
C ARG A 84 0.07 1.05 20.83
N SER A 85 0.89 0.69 19.86
CA SER A 85 2.34 0.87 19.88
C SER A 85 2.89 0.88 18.46
N THR A 86 4.12 1.36 18.26
CA THR A 86 4.79 1.31 16.94
C THR A 86 4.94 -0.11 16.36
N PRO A 87 5.33 -1.15 17.12
CA PRO A 87 5.37 -2.50 16.55
C PRO A 87 3.97 -3.01 16.17
N ASP A 88 2.94 -2.65 16.96
CA ASP A 88 1.54 -2.96 16.65
C ASP A 88 1.07 -2.22 15.38
N LEU A 89 1.45 -0.95 15.24
CA LEU A 89 1.19 -0.13 14.04
C LEU A 89 1.77 -0.80 12.80
N MET A 90 3.05 -1.19 12.85
CA MET A 90 3.70 -1.83 11.72
C MET A 90 3.08 -3.19 11.39
N ALA A 91 2.75 -3.99 12.40
CA ALA A 91 2.10 -5.29 12.21
C ALA A 91 0.70 -5.14 11.60
N LEU A 92 -0.10 -4.20 12.09
CA LEU A 92 -1.44 -3.91 11.57
C LEU A 92 -1.37 -3.33 10.16
N TRP A 93 -0.44 -2.42 9.90
CA TRP A 93 -0.25 -1.82 8.59
C TRP A 93 0.15 -2.88 7.54
N GLN A 94 1.10 -3.77 7.87
CA GLN A 94 1.49 -4.85 6.97
C GLN A 94 0.37 -5.87 6.74
N ARG A 95 -0.38 -6.24 7.78
CA ARG A 95 -1.44 -7.26 7.68
C ARG A 95 -2.70 -6.75 7.01
N LEU A 96 -3.12 -5.52 7.33
CA LEU A 96 -4.43 -4.99 6.95
C LEU A 96 -4.35 -3.99 5.80
N SER A 97 -3.15 -3.51 5.47
CA SER A 97 -2.89 -2.63 4.32
C SER A 97 -3.89 -1.47 4.26
N PRO A 98 -3.99 -0.66 5.34
CA PRO A 98 -5.02 0.35 5.46
C PRO A 98 -4.89 1.42 4.38
N SER A 99 -6.01 2.02 3.99
CA SER A 99 -6.04 3.14 3.03
C SER A 99 -5.38 4.39 3.62
N TYR A 100 -5.53 4.57 4.93
CA TYR A 100 -5.07 5.73 5.69
C TYR A 100 -4.32 5.33 6.95
N VAL A 101 -3.25 6.06 7.26
CA VAL A 101 -2.57 6.00 8.54
C VAL A 101 -2.59 7.39 9.18
N LEU A 102 -3.30 7.52 10.29
CA LEU A 102 -3.34 8.71 11.13
C LEU A 102 -2.29 8.55 12.25
N LEU A 103 -1.37 9.50 12.37
CA LEU A 103 -0.32 9.50 13.38
C LEU A 103 -0.43 10.74 14.24
N HIS A 104 -0.38 10.58 15.55
CA HIS A 104 -0.12 11.69 16.46
C HIS A 104 1.37 11.64 16.87
N PRO A 105 2.14 12.75 16.72
CA PRO A 105 3.58 12.74 16.92
C PRO A 105 3.98 12.32 18.34
N ASP A 106 3.26 12.81 19.36
CA ASP A 106 3.57 12.50 20.77
C ASP A 106 3.22 11.06 21.18
N SER A 107 2.42 10.36 20.37
CA SER A 107 2.00 8.99 20.65
C SER A 107 3.01 7.95 20.13
N LEU A 108 4.10 8.41 19.48
CA LEU A 108 5.23 7.58 19.06
C LEU A 108 6.31 7.62 20.16
N PRO A 109 6.86 6.47 20.60
CA PRO A 109 7.88 6.44 21.64
C PRO A 109 9.14 7.25 21.25
N GLU A 110 9.73 7.94 22.23
CA GLU A 110 10.84 8.92 22.13
C GLU A 110 12.07 8.48 21.31
N SER A 111 12.27 7.18 21.07
CA SER A 111 13.36 6.69 20.20
C SER A 111 13.14 6.98 18.70
N LEU A 112 11.96 7.46 18.33
CA LEU A 112 11.47 7.54 16.94
C LEU A 112 10.61 8.80 16.75
N GLY A 113 11.14 9.98 17.08
CA GLY A 113 10.52 11.28 16.77
C GLY A 113 10.26 11.55 15.27
N ALA A 114 10.41 10.54 14.41
CA ALA A 114 10.16 10.55 12.98
C ALA A 114 9.31 9.33 12.60
N ILE A 115 8.45 9.51 11.60
CA ILE A 115 7.60 8.46 11.02
C ILE A 115 8.49 7.26 10.62
N PRO A 116 8.08 6.01 10.89
CA PRO A 116 8.90 4.83 10.57
C PRO A 116 9.37 4.85 9.11
N ALA A 117 10.67 4.68 8.86
CA ALA A 117 11.24 4.66 7.51
C ALA A 117 10.53 3.69 6.54
N PRO A 118 10.03 2.51 6.95
CA PRO A 118 9.26 1.64 6.06
C PRO A 118 7.91 2.24 5.64
N LEU A 119 7.29 3.02 6.53
CA LEU A 119 6.03 3.72 6.26
C LEU A 119 6.28 4.94 5.37
N LEU A 120 7.40 5.66 5.57
CA LEU A 120 7.84 6.74 4.67
C LEU A 120 8.19 6.23 3.27
N ALA A 121 8.91 5.10 3.18
CA ALA A 121 9.21 4.46 1.90
C ALA A 121 7.92 4.03 1.17
N ALA A 122 6.86 3.76 1.91
CA ALA A 122 5.54 3.45 1.40
C ALA A 122 4.64 4.68 1.17
N GLY A 123 5.12 5.91 1.41
CA GLY A 123 4.28 7.11 1.52
C GLY A 123 3.42 7.43 0.30
N SER A 124 3.75 6.91 -0.88
CA SER A 124 2.92 7.00 -2.09
C SER A 124 1.85 5.92 -2.19
N LEU A 125 2.09 4.75 -1.58
CA LEU A 125 1.20 3.59 -1.62
C LEU A 125 0.21 3.58 -0.44
N THR A 126 0.49 4.32 0.64
CA THR A 126 -0.41 4.53 1.78
C THR A 126 -0.41 6.01 2.15
N GLN A 127 -1.59 6.62 2.30
CA GLN A 127 -1.65 8.03 2.69
C GLN A 127 -1.48 8.18 4.20
N ILE A 128 -0.50 8.99 4.59
CA ILE A 128 -0.16 9.25 5.99
C ILE A 128 -0.66 10.65 6.34
N LEU A 129 -1.47 10.76 7.40
CA LEU A 129 -1.84 12.03 7.98
C LEU A 129 -1.24 12.18 9.38
N CYS A 130 -0.54 13.27 9.61
CA CYS A 130 -0.03 13.64 10.93
C CYS A 130 -1.01 14.61 11.59
N LEU A 131 -1.45 14.29 12.80
CA LEU A 131 -2.36 15.09 13.60
C LEU A 131 -1.53 15.96 14.56
N GLU A 132 -1.56 17.26 14.39
CA GLU A 132 -0.73 18.23 15.13
C GLU A 132 -1.64 19.32 15.74
N ASP A 133 -1.26 19.88 16.89
CA ASP A 133 -2.01 21.01 17.47
C ASP A 133 -1.88 22.26 16.61
N GLU A 134 -0.68 22.54 16.10
CA GLU A 134 -0.41 23.63 15.18
C GLU A 134 0.24 23.08 13.90
N PRO A 135 -0.52 22.90 12.81
CA PRO A 135 0.00 22.28 11.60
C PRO A 135 1.07 23.18 10.99
N THR A 136 2.32 22.71 11.00
CA THR A 136 3.42 23.45 10.35
C THR A 136 3.22 23.41 8.84
N ALA A 137 3.25 24.58 8.19
CA ALA A 137 2.91 24.77 6.77
C ALA A 137 3.90 24.16 5.76
N ALA A 138 4.87 23.35 6.20
CA ALA A 138 5.85 22.72 5.32
C ALA A 138 5.35 21.35 4.85
N PRO A 139 4.99 21.18 3.57
CA PRO A 139 4.73 19.86 2.99
C PRO A 139 6.06 19.14 2.78
N GLU A 140 6.54 18.43 3.79
CA GLU A 140 7.62 17.45 3.60
C GLU A 140 7.03 16.17 2.99
N GLY A 141 6.85 16.17 1.66
CA GLY A 141 6.51 14.97 0.89
C GLY A 141 5.05 14.49 1.04
N ALA A 142 4.87 13.16 1.08
CA ALA A 142 3.57 12.47 1.01
C ALA A 142 2.76 12.47 2.33
N ILE A 143 3.15 13.31 3.30
CA ILE A 143 2.52 13.39 4.62
C ILE A 143 1.62 14.61 4.67
N VAL A 144 0.35 14.41 5.01
CA VAL A 144 -0.62 15.49 5.16
C VAL A 144 -0.71 15.87 6.64
N ARG A 145 -0.33 17.10 7.01
CA ARG A 145 -0.47 17.60 8.38
C ARG A 145 -1.86 18.19 8.60
N VAL A 146 -2.54 17.78 9.66
CA VAL A 146 -3.92 18.18 9.99
C VAL A 146 -3.98 18.68 11.42
N GLY A 147 -4.54 19.88 11.59
CA GLY A 147 -4.80 20.48 12.90
C GLY A 147 -5.83 19.69 13.72
N ILE A 148 -5.50 19.35 14.97
CA ILE A 148 -6.38 18.59 15.88
C ILE A 148 -7.70 19.32 16.13
N ASP A 149 -7.69 20.64 16.26
CA ASP A 149 -8.88 21.46 16.51
C ASP A 149 -9.97 21.31 15.44
N HIS A 150 -9.59 20.97 14.22
CA HIS A 150 -10.50 20.89 13.07
C HIS A 150 -10.91 19.46 12.73
N ILE A 151 -10.31 18.43 13.34
CA ILE A 151 -10.52 17.02 13.02
C ILE A 151 -11.99 16.61 13.09
N SER A 152 -12.69 16.99 14.16
CA SER A 152 -14.06 16.50 14.41
C SER A 152 -15.05 16.88 13.30
N SER A 153 -14.82 18.01 12.61
CA SER A 153 -15.72 18.52 11.56
C SER A 153 -15.18 18.36 10.14
N GLN A 154 -13.86 18.22 9.98
CA GLN A 154 -13.21 18.20 8.67
C GLN A 154 -12.64 16.83 8.28
N ILE A 155 -12.47 15.88 9.21
CA ILE A 155 -11.82 14.60 8.91
C ILE A 155 -12.47 13.86 7.74
N LEU A 156 -13.81 13.83 7.67
CA LEU A 156 -14.51 13.21 6.53
C LEU A 156 -14.23 13.94 5.22
N LYS A 157 -14.24 15.28 5.24
CA LYS A 157 -13.95 16.08 4.03
C LYS A 157 -12.51 15.86 3.56
N ILE A 158 -11.55 15.83 4.49
CA ILE A 158 -10.14 15.59 4.19
C ILE A 158 -9.98 14.18 3.62
N LEU A 159 -10.53 13.16 4.28
CA LEU A 159 -10.45 11.78 3.80
C LEU A 159 -11.14 11.61 2.44
N ASP A 160 -12.29 12.23 2.20
CA ASP A 160 -13.00 12.12 0.92
C ASP A 160 -12.27 12.87 -0.22
N GLN A 161 -11.62 14.00 0.07
CA GLN A 161 -10.76 14.70 -0.90
C GLN A 161 -9.54 13.86 -1.28
N LEU A 162 -8.99 13.16 -0.29
CA LEU A 162 -7.82 12.34 -0.41
C LEU A 162 -8.12 10.94 -1.01
N TRP A 163 -9.34 10.44 -0.82
CA TRP A 163 -9.85 9.14 -1.29
C TRP A 163 -11.04 9.34 -2.25
N PRO A 164 -10.81 9.61 -3.54
CA PRO A 164 -11.91 9.64 -4.50
C PRO A 164 -12.45 8.22 -4.70
N PHE A 165 -13.45 7.83 -3.90
CA PHE A 165 -14.05 6.49 -3.90
C PHE A 165 -14.51 6.03 -5.29
N SER A 166 -15.04 6.96 -6.11
CA SER A 166 -15.46 6.66 -7.48
C SER A 166 -14.28 6.27 -8.37
N ALA A 167 -13.18 7.02 -8.29
CA ALA A 167 -11.96 6.71 -9.04
C ALA A 167 -11.34 5.38 -8.58
N ILE A 168 -11.40 5.09 -7.29
CA ILE A 168 -10.79 3.89 -6.70
C ILE A 168 -11.63 2.64 -7.00
N SER A 169 -12.95 2.75 -6.94
CA SER A 169 -13.84 1.64 -7.34
C SER A 169 -13.68 1.34 -8.84
N SER A 170 -13.56 2.38 -9.68
CA SER A 170 -13.23 2.22 -11.11
C SER A 170 -11.86 1.57 -11.32
N ALA A 171 -10.85 2.00 -10.59
CA ALA A 171 -9.51 1.42 -10.63
C ALA A 171 -9.50 -0.04 -10.18
N GLN A 172 -10.24 -0.39 -9.11
CA GLN A 172 -10.41 -1.77 -8.63
C GLN A 172 -11.09 -2.66 -9.65
N ALA A 173 -12.13 -2.17 -10.33
CA ALA A 173 -12.78 -2.92 -11.40
C ALA A 173 -11.81 -3.16 -12.57
N ALA A 174 -11.07 -2.13 -12.98
CA ALA A 174 -10.13 -2.23 -14.10
C ALA A 174 -8.92 -3.13 -13.78
N LEU A 175 -8.33 -3.02 -12.60
CA LEU A 175 -7.16 -3.78 -12.17
C LEU A 175 -7.50 -5.20 -11.69
N GLY A 176 -8.70 -5.40 -11.14
CA GLY A 176 -9.14 -6.71 -10.65
C GLY A 176 -9.27 -7.77 -11.74
N GLU A 177 -9.49 -7.35 -12.98
CA GLU A 177 -9.48 -8.24 -14.15
C GLU A 177 -8.07 -8.51 -14.70
N MET A 178 -7.07 -7.73 -14.28
CA MET A 178 -5.71 -7.85 -14.79
C MET A 178 -4.90 -8.88 -14.01
N THR A 179 -4.06 -9.61 -14.75
CA THR A 179 -3.01 -10.45 -14.17
C THR A 179 -1.68 -9.78 -14.40
N LEU A 180 -1.00 -9.38 -13.32
CA LEU A 180 0.28 -8.69 -13.37
C LEU A 180 1.37 -9.64 -12.89
N LEU A 181 2.52 -9.61 -13.56
CA LEU A 181 3.69 -10.37 -13.17
C LEU A 181 4.75 -9.42 -12.61
N LEU A 182 5.05 -9.54 -11.32
CA LEU A 182 6.07 -8.78 -10.63
C LEU A 182 7.40 -9.54 -10.72
N LEU A 183 8.37 -8.94 -11.41
CA LEU A 183 9.74 -9.45 -11.51
C LEU A 183 10.63 -8.65 -10.56
N HIS A 184 11.16 -9.33 -9.55
CA HIS A 184 12.13 -8.77 -8.62
C HIS A 184 13.51 -8.70 -9.28
N LEU A 185 14.04 -7.49 -9.41
CA LEU A 185 15.40 -7.27 -9.90
C LEU A 185 16.38 -7.40 -8.72
N PRO A 186 17.44 -8.21 -8.86
CA PRO A 186 18.48 -8.25 -7.83
C PRO A 186 19.12 -6.87 -7.72
N ASN A 187 18.88 -6.19 -6.60
CA ASN A 187 19.50 -4.90 -6.32
C ASN A 187 21.00 -5.10 -6.19
N ASN A 188 21.77 -4.53 -7.12
CA ASN A 188 23.23 -4.57 -7.10
C ASN A 188 23.83 -3.60 -6.06
N ARG A 189 23.35 -3.67 -4.81
CA ARG A 189 23.92 -2.94 -3.65
C ARG A 189 24.54 -3.88 -2.62
N ALA A 190 24.60 -5.19 -2.93
CA ALA A 190 25.20 -6.21 -2.08
C ALA A 190 26.74 -6.30 -2.18
N THR A 191 27.43 -5.25 -2.64
CA THR A 191 28.90 -5.20 -2.64
C THR A 191 29.51 -4.34 -1.54
N ASP A 192 28.72 -3.68 -0.68
CA ASP A 192 29.25 -3.01 0.51
C ASP A 192 28.69 -3.63 1.80
N ARG A 193 29.31 -4.74 2.22
CA ARG A 193 29.70 -5.07 3.61
C ARG A 193 29.94 -6.57 3.79
N ALA A 194 31.18 -6.97 3.52
CA ALA A 194 31.81 -8.10 4.20
C ALA A 194 32.73 -7.55 5.31
N THR A 195 32.18 -6.81 6.26
CA THR A 195 32.80 -6.56 7.57
C THR A 195 31.73 -6.15 8.57
N ASP A 196 31.76 -6.84 9.71
CA ASP A 196 31.05 -6.60 10.98
C ASP A 196 29.59 -7.05 11.09
N GLY A 197 29.41 -8.07 11.94
CA GLY A 197 28.16 -8.74 12.29
C GLY A 197 27.21 -7.91 13.15
N ALA A 198 26.80 -6.75 12.66
CA ALA A 198 25.57 -6.09 13.06
C ALA A 198 24.52 -6.38 11.99
N ALA A 199 23.42 -7.03 12.38
CA ALA A 199 22.32 -7.43 11.51
C ALA A 199 22.01 -6.37 10.43
N SER A 200 22.41 -6.67 9.20
CA SER A 200 22.14 -5.83 8.04
C SER A 200 20.63 -5.74 7.84
N ALA A 201 20.09 -4.53 8.05
CA ALA A 201 18.69 -4.24 7.80
C ALA A 201 18.32 -4.65 6.36
N PRO A 202 17.17 -5.32 6.15
CA PRO A 202 16.84 -5.91 4.87
C PRO A 202 16.63 -4.83 3.81
N SER A 203 17.21 -5.10 2.65
CA SER A 203 17.05 -4.37 1.40
C SER A 203 15.58 -4.10 1.08
N THR A 204 15.26 -2.84 0.82
CA THR A 204 14.11 -2.35 0.04
C THR A 204 12.73 -2.91 0.43
N THR A 205 12.13 -2.32 1.46
CA THR A 205 10.79 -2.64 2.00
C THR A 205 9.61 -2.37 1.04
N LEU A 206 9.83 -2.12 -0.25
CA LEU A 206 8.77 -1.76 -1.21
C LEU A 206 7.93 -2.97 -1.66
N SER A 207 8.53 -4.14 -1.84
CA SER A 207 7.84 -5.36 -2.30
C SER A 207 6.63 -5.75 -1.45
N PRO A 208 6.69 -5.82 -0.10
CA PRO A 208 5.48 -6.11 0.70
C PRO A 208 4.40 -5.04 0.56
N VAL A 209 4.79 -3.77 0.38
CA VAL A 209 3.86 -2.64 0.31
C VAL A 209 3.16 -2.58 -1.04
N LEU A 210 3.92 -2.73 -2.12
CA LEU A 210 3.38 -2.79 -3.46
C LEU A 210 2.43 -3.98 -3.61
N ARG A 211 2.77 -5.13 -3.01
CA ARG A 211 1.89 -6.31 -2.98
C ARG A 211 0.59 -6.03 -2.24
N ALA A 212 0.68 -5.52 -1.01
CA ALA A 212 -0.46 -5.11 -0.21
C ALA A 212 -1.37 -4.13 -0.99
N TRP A 213 -0.77 -3.16 -1.66
CA TRP A 213 -1.47 -2.18 -2.48
C TRP A 213 -2.14 -2.82 -3.71
N LEU A 214 -1.43 -3.64 -4.49
CA LEU A 214 -2.01 -4.36 -5.63
C LEU A 214 -3.13 -5.32 -5.21
N GLN A 215 -2.99 -5.98 -4.05
CA GLN A 215 -4.04 -6.82 -3.46
C GLN A 215 -5.26 -6.00 -3.05
N HIS A 216 -5.08 -4.79 -2.53
CA HIS A 216 -6.18 -3.86 -2.25
C HIS A 216 -6.96 -3.50 -3.54
N TYR A 217 -6.27 -3.42 -4.68
CA TYR A 217 -6.91 -3.24 -5.99
C TYR A 217 -7.46 -4.54 -6.61
N ARG A 218 -7.44 -5.65 -5.87
CA ARG A 218 -7.88 -7.00 -6.29
C ARG A 218 -7.12 -7.56 -7.51
N CYS A 219 -5.93 -7.04 -7.79
CA CYS A 219 -5.10 -7.53 -8.90
C CYS A 219 -4.70 -9.00 -8.68
N ARG A 220 -4.69 -9.80 -9.75
CA ARG A 220 -4.05 -11.12 -9.71
C ARG A 220 -2.55 -10.93 -9.92
N LEU A 221 -1.76 -11.16 -8.88
CA LEU A 221 -0.32 -10.92 -8.90
C LEU A 221 0.46 -12.24 -8.93
N LEU A 222 1.33 -12.40 -9.93
CA LEU A 222 2.33 -13.47 -10.02
C LEU A 222 3.70 -12.89 -9.67
N GLN A 223 4.46 -13.55 -8.82
CA GLN A 223 5.81 -13.09 -8.43
C GLN A 223 6.85 -14.05 -8.98
N VAL A 224 7.95 -13.49 -9.49
CA VAL A 224 9.10 -14.23 -9.98
C VAL A 224 10.39 -13.48 -9.64
N ASP A 225 11.44 -14.24 -9.37
CA ASP A 225 12.74 -13.69 -8.99
C ASP A 225 13.76 -13.68 -10.15
N ASP A 226 13.43 -14.35 -11.26
CA ASP A 226 14.33 -14.48 -12.41
C ASP A 226 13.60 -14.42 -13.77
N LEU A 227 14.37 -14.15 -14.83
CA LEU A 227 13.87 -14.02 -16.20
C LEU A 227 13.36 -15.35 -16.79
N GLU A 228 13.88 -16.48 -16.34
CA GLU A 228 13.48 -17.81 -16.82
C GLU A 228 12.06 -18.15 -16.32
N GLN A 229 11.81 -17.95 -15.03
CA GLN A 229 10.51 -18.04 -14.40
C GLN A 229 9.53 -17.06 -15.02
N ALA A 230 9.96 -15.80 -15.24
CA ALA A 230 9.14 -14.80 -15.93
C ALA A 230 8.72 -15.29 -17.32
N LYS A 231 9.62 -15.94 -18.08
CA LYS A 231 9.29 -16.52 -19.40
C LYS A 231 8.31 -17.68 -19.31
N VAL A 232 8.46 -18.56 -18.32
CA VAL A 232 7.55 -19.70 -18.16
C VAL A 232 6.15 -19.22 -17.79
N LEU A 233 6.04 -18.36 -16.78
CA LEU A 233 4.75 -17.84 -16.32
C LEU A 233 4.10 -16.92 -17.35
N SER A 234 4.87 -16.14 -18.10
CA SER A 234 4.35 -15.31 -19.17
C SER A 234 3.66 -16.12 -20.28
N ARG A 235 4.13 -17.35 -20.56
CA ARG A 235 3.51 -18.27 -21.53
C ARG A 235 2.25 -18.94 -21.00
N VAL A 236 2.27 -19.37 -19.74
CA VAL A 236 1.17 -20.14 -19.14
C VAL A 236 0.00 -19.23 -18.74
N TRP A 237 0.30 -18.10 -18.11
CA TRP A 237 -0.71 -17.21 -17.51
C TRP A 237 -1.05 -15.99 -18.35
N GLN A 238 -0.26 -15.69 -19.37
CA GLN A 238 -0.44 -14.52 -20.26
C GLN A 238 -0.77 -13.24 -19.49
N PRO A 239 0.13 -12.77 -18.61
CA PRO A 239 -0.11 -11.58 -17.82
C PRO A 239 -0.30 -10.35 -18.72
N SER A 240 -1.17 -9.44 -18.29
CA SER A 240 -1.47 -8.17 -18.96
C SER A 240 -0.23 -7.27 -19.02
N ALA A 241 0.61 -7.32 -17.99
CA ALA A 241 1.90 -6.62 -17.95
C ALA A 241 2.87 -7.28 -16.98
N ILE A 242 4.16 -7.02 -17.21
CA ILE A 242 5.28 -7.37 -16.35
C ILE A 242 5.75 -6.08 -15.66
N ILE A 243 5.70 -6.05 -14.33
CA ILE A 243 6.21 -4.97 -13.50
C ILE A 243 7.63 -5.31 -13.07
N LEU A 244 8.56 -4.42 -13.37
CA LEU A 244 9.97 -4.50 -13.00
C LEU A 244 10.18 -3.73 -11.70
N GLU A 245 10.46 -4.46 -10.61
CA GLU A 245 10.71 -3.88 -9.28
C GLU A 245 12.20 -3.93 -8.94
N GLY A 246 12.82 -2.75 -8.84
CA GLY A 246 14.23 -2.58 -8.45
C GLY A 246 14.97 -1.61 -9.36
N GLY A 247 16.27 -1.42 -9.11
CA GLY A 247 17.09 -0.56 -9.95
C GLY A 247 17.38 -1.20 -11.31
N LEU A 248 16.85 -0.62 -12.40
CA LEU A 248 17.22 -1.02 -13.75
C LEU A 248 18.71 -0.75 -13.97
N THR A 249 19.46 -1.81 -14.29
CA THR A 249 20.86 -1.70 -14.68
C THR A 249 20.99 -1.89 -16.19
N PRO A 250 21.99 -1.26 -16.84
CA PRO A 250 22.22 -1.44 -18.27
C PRO A 250 22.55 -2.90 -18.62
N THR A 251 23.23 -3.62 -17.73
CA THR A 251 23.52 -5.06 -17.89
C THR A 251 22.26 -5.91 -17.87
N PHE A 252 21.29 -5.57 -17.01
CA PHE A 252 19.99 -6.24 -17.01
C PHE A 252 19.22 -5.96 -18.30
N LEU A 253 19.19 -4.73 -18.80
CA LEU A 253 18.51 -4.41 -20.06
C LEU A 253 19.13 -5.15 -21.26
N GLN A 254 20.46 -5.27 -21.31
CA GLN A 254 21.14 -6.08 -22.33
C GLN A 254 20.77 -7.55 -22.24
N THR A 255 20.60 -8.07 -21.02
CA THR A 255 20.14 -9.44 -20.81
C THR A 255 18.69 -9.59 -21.24
N LEU A 256 17.81 -8.66 -20.84
CA LEU A 256 16.39 -8.63 -21.21
C LEU A 256 16.19 -8.56 -22.73
N ALA A 257 17.03 -7.81 -23.45
CA ALA A 257 17.05 -7.72 -24.91
C ALA A 257 17.17 -9.10 -25.60
N GLN A 258 17.79 -10.08 -24.93
CA GLN A 258 17.95 -11.45 -25.44
C GLN A 258 16.68 -12.30 -25.30
N TRP A 259 15.62 -11.77 -24.64
CA TRP A 259 14.36 -12.47 -24.37
C TRP A 259 13.18 -11.87 -25.15
N PRO A 260 13.06 -12.17 -26.46
CA PRO A 260 12.03 -11.57 -27.31
C PRO A 260 10.60 -11.92 -26.87
N THR A 261 10.39 -13.01 -26.13
CA THR A 261 9.08 -13.37 -25.58
C THR A 261 8.63 -12.42 -24.47
N LEU A 262 9.57 -11.88 -23.70
CA LEU A 262 9.28 -10.95 -22.61
C LEU A 262 9.11 -9.52 -23.13
N ILE A 263 9.91 -9.11 -24.11
CA ILE A 263 9.82 -7.79 -24.77
C ILE A 263 8.50 -7.63 -25.53
N LYS A 264 7.94 -8.73 -26.05
CA LYS A 264 6.59 -8.72 -26.64
C LYS A 264 5.49 -8.39 -25.63
N GLN A 265 5.74 -8.57 -24.33
CA GLN A 265 4.78 -8.23 -23.29
C GLN A 265 4.97 -6.80 -22.82
N ARG A 266 3.95 -6.27 -22.14
CA ARG A 266 4.02 -4.91 -21.62
C ARG A 266 4.94 -4.85 -20.41
N LEU A 267 6.13 -4.28 -20.59
CA LEU A 267 7.11 -4.09 -19.52
C LEU A 267 6.90 -2.71 -18.87
N ILE A 268 6.74 -2.67 -17.56
CA ILE A 268 6.51 -1.44 -16.78
C ILE A 268 7.59 -1.36 -15.70
N ALA A 269 8.34 -0.27 -15.68
CA ALA A 269 9.33 -0.01 -14.63
C ALA A 269 8.78 1.01 -13.63
N LEU A 270 8.85 0.69 -12.34
CA LEU A 270 8.36 1.57 -11.27
C LEU A 270 9.33 2.73 -10.96
N GLY A 271 10.56 2.64 -11.45
CA GLY A 271 11.56 3.69 -11.41
C GLY A 271 12.74 3.34 -12.31
N SER A 272 13.42 4.37 -12.82
CA SER A 272 14.64 4.21 -13.62
C SER A 272 15.63 5.33 -13.28
N PRO A 273 16.94 5.05 -13.23
CA PRO A 273 17.92 6.12 -13.34
C PRO A 273 17.85 6.75 -14.75
N PRO A 274 18.14 8.06 -14.89
CA PRO A 274 18.04 8.80 -16.15
C PRO A 274 18.93 8.21 -17.26
N GLU A 275 20.05 7.59 -16.89
CA GLU A 275 21.01 6.99 -17.82
C GLU A 275 20.44 5.78 -18.58
N VAL A 276 19.41 5.15 -18.04
CA VAL A 276 18.85 3.88 -18.54
C VAL A 276 17.52 4.10 -19.28
N GLU A 277 16.96 5.31 -19.23
CA GLU A 277 15.66 5.65 -19.82
C GLU A 277 15.65 5.52 -21.35
N ALA A 278 16.73 5.94 -22.03
CA ALA A 278 16.83 5.85 -23.48
C ALA A 278 16.80 4.38 -23.97
N VAL A 279 17.56 3.51 -23.32
CA VAL A 279 17.62 2.08 -23.65
C VAL A 279 16.32 1.37 -23.26
N ALA A 280 15.70 1.78 -22.15
CA ALA A 280 14.41 1.26 -21.73
C ALA A 280 13.30 1.61 -22.74
N ALA A 281 13.32 2.82 -23.30
CA ALA A 281 12.39 3.25 -24.33
C ALA A 281 12.54 2.46 -25.64
N GLU A 282 13.78 2.15 -26.04
CA GLU A 282 14.07 1.28 -27.21
C GLU A 282 13.52 -0.13 -27.04
N LEU A 283 13.46 -0.63 -25.80
CA LEU A 283 12.88 -1.93 -25.45
C LEU A 283 11.36 -1.87 -25.21
N GLY A 284 10.72 -0.71 -25.42
CA GLY A 284 9.28 -0.51 -25.23
C GLY A 284 8.83 -0.55 -23.76
N ILE A 285 9.76 -0.38 -22.82
CA ILE A 285 9.49 -0.35 -21.38
C ILE A 285 8.86 1.00 -21.02
N VAL A 286 7.70 0.97 -20.36
CA VAL A 286 7.07 2.19 -19.84
C VAL A 286 7.50 2.45 -18.43
N ILE A 287 8.12 3.60 -18.23
CA ILE A 287 8.56 4.06 -16.92
C ILE A 287 7.37 4.79 -16.28
N CYS A 288 6.90 4.27 -15.15
CA CYS A 288 5.75 4.80 -14.42
C CYS A 288 6.15 5.11 -12.97
N PRO A 289 6.96 6.16 -12.74
CA PRO A 289 7.36 6.55 -11.39
C PRO A 289 6.17 7.04 -10.56
N GLN A 290 5.07 7.41 -11.21
CA GLN A 290 3.85 7.88 -10.55
C GLN A 290 3.24 6.83 -9.62
N VAL A 291 3.46 5.54 -9.87
CA VAL A 291 3.05 4.47 -8.93
C VAL A 291 3.71 4.62 -7.57
N LEU A 292 4.96 5.11 -7.54
CA LEU A 292 5.75 5.30 -6.32
C LEU A 292 5.79 6.75 -5.83
N GLN A 293 5.23 7.71 -6.55
CA GLN A 293 5.33 9.15 -6.22
C GLN A 293 3.97 9.81 -6.03
N ALA A 294 2.95 9.35 -6.73
CA ALA A 294 1.61 9.89 -6.65
C ALA A 294 0.82 9.20 -5.51
N PRO A 295 -0.27 9.82 -5.01
CA PRO A 295 -1.19 9.14 -4.11
C PRO A 295 -1.73 7.84 -4.73
N PRO A 296 -2.14 6.87 -3.91
CA PRO A 296 -2.35 5.49 -4.35
C PRO A 296 -3.40 5.35 -5.46
N HIS A 297 -4.42 6.20 -5.49
CA HIS A 297 -5.45 6.16 -6.53
C HIS A 297 -4.94 6.71 -7.88
N LEU A 298 -4.12 7.76 -7.88
CA LEU A 298 -3.48 8.28 -9.09
C LEU A 298 -2.40 7.34 -9.59
N GLY A 299 -1.64 6.72 -8.68
CA GLY A 299 -0.70 5.66 -9.02
C GLY A 299 -1.38 4.46 -9.70
N ALA A 300 -2.55 4.04 -9.20
CA ALA A 300 -3.34 2.96 -9.80
C ALA A 300 -3.83 3.33 -11.21
N MET A 301 -4.31 4.55 -11.39
CA MET A 301 -4.73 5.05 -12.70
C MET A 301 -3.56 5.13 -13.69
N ALA A 302 -2.41 5.63 -13.24
CA ALA A 302 -1.19 5.68 -14.05
C ALA A 302 -0.73 4.27 -14.45
N LEU A 303 -0.80 3.30 -13.53
CA LEU A 303 -0.51 1.89 -13.83
C LEU A 303 -1.49 1.33 -14.88
N ILE A 304 -2.80 1.54 -14.72
CA ILE A 304 -3.81 1.08 -15.69
C ILE A 304 -3.55 1.69 -17.07
N GLN A 305 -3.23 2.99 -17.13
CA GLN A 305 -2.89 3.67 -18.38
C GLN A 305 -1.60 3.10 -18.98
N ALA A 306 -0.57 2.84 -18.18
CA ALA A 306 0.69 2.24 -18.64
C ALA A 306 0.47 0.82 -19.19
N VAL A 307 -0.38 0.01 -18.55
CA VAL A 307 -0.75 -1.33 -19.02
C VAL A 307 -1.53 -1.26 -20.34
N ARG A 308 -2.46 -0.31 -20.47
CA ARG A 308 -3.34 -0.17 -21.65
C ARG A 308 -2.73 0.60 -22.81
N ALA A 309 -1.71 1.40 -22.56
CA ALA A 309 -0.99 2.11 -23.62
C ALA A 309 -0.32 1.08 -24.53
N GLU A 310 -0.51 1.22 -25.84
CA GLU A 310 0.09 0.32 -26.82
C GLU A 310 1.62 0.40 -26.77
N PRO A 311 2.33 -0.72 -27.01
CA PRO A 311 3.78 -0.69 -27.16
C PRO A 311 4.15 0.14 -28.41
N PRO A 312 5.17 1.02 -28.33
CA PRO A 312 5.67 1.71 -29.50
C PRO A 312 6.26 0.66 -30.47
N GLY A 313 5.57 0.38 -31.58
CA GLY A 313 6.03 -0.60 -32.58
C GLY A 313 4.98 -1.54 -33.17
N ALA A 314 3.68 -1.36 -32.86
CA ALA A 314 2.61 -2.07 -33.57
C ALA A 314 2.24 -1.35 -34.89
N PHE A 315 3.14 -1.35 -35.87
CA PHE A 315 2.82 -1.16 -37.29
C PHE A 315 3.72 -2.05 -38.14
#